data_AF-H1KVP8-F1
#
_entry.id   AF-H1KVP8-F1
#
_cell.length_a   1.000
_cell.length_b   1.000
_cell.length_c   1.000
_cell.angle_alpha   90.00
_cell.angle_beta   90.00
_cell.angle_gamma   90.00
#
_symmetry.space_group_name_H-M   'P 1'
#
loop_
_entity.id
_entity.type
_entity.pdbx_description
1 polymer ?
#
loop_
_entity_poly.entity_id
_entity_poly.type
_entity_poly.pdbx_seq_one_letter_code
_entity_poly.pdbx_strand_id
1 'polypeptide(L)'
;ATPRGRFGPVLAALVALAGLAAYGAGRLPSAPDPTVAGVRLRLIQPNIPQDDKFGSENRERIVGKYLELSDRALSPDRTGIADVTHLIWPESAFPFLIQRDPQALGRIGAALPEGKQLITGAARVRELPDGERLTRENAVFFNSILTIGAGGRFGDLYDKVHLVPFGEYLPGPLDALLRALGLRQFVSIPGGFTAGDRAGQRILNVPGLPPVAATICYEAIFPGAILPPDPAEGAPVVPGLILNLTNDAWFGDTPGPRQHFAQSRLRAVEEGLPLVRDANSGISAVVDAHGRVIASLPLGIEGVLDASLPARLPGRTLYAAFGDLPFGAGLIGCLLIALAARRRRT
;
A
#
# COMPACT_ATOMS: atom_id res chain seq x y z
N ALA A 1 -31.45 -34.12 26.71
CA ALA A 1 -31.50 -33.09 25.65
C ALA A 1 -32.13 -33.72 24.40
N THR A 2 -33.26 -33.20 23.91
CA THR A 2 -33.87 -33.72 22.68
C THR A 2 -32.91 -33.54 21.49
N PRO A 3 -32.83 -34.49 20.55
CA PRO A 3 -31.90 -34.43 19.41
C PRO A 3 -32.07 -33.15 18.56
N ARG A 4 -33.28 -32.57 18.55
CA ARG A 4 -33.58 -31.28 17.90
C ARG A 4 -32.79 -30.08 18.47
N GLY A 5 -32.38 -30.12 19.74
CA GLY A 5 -31.61 -29.04 20.36
C GLY A 5 -30.10 -29.04 20.04
N ARG A 6 -29.57 -30.11 19.42
CA ARG A 6 -28.14 -30.22 19.08
C ARG A 6 -27.80 -29.67 17.69
N PHE A 7 -28.73 -29.72 16.75
CA PHE A 7 -28.47 -29.33 15.35
C PHE A 7 -28.81 -27.88 15.03
N GLY A 8 -29.55 -27.17 15.89
CA GLY A 8 -29.95 -25.78 15.68
C GLY A 8 -28.78 -24.82 15.39
N PRO A 9 -27.70 -24.81 16.20
CA PRO A 9 -26.55 -23.93 15.95
C PRO A 9 -25.83 -24.24 14.63
N VAL A 10 -25.70 -25.53 14.29
CA VAL A 10 -25.07 -25.95 13.03
C VAL A 10 -25.89 -25.48 11.83
N LEU A 11 -27.22 -25.67 11.88
CA LEU A 11 -28.11 -25.19 10.82
C LEU A 11 -28.06 -23.66 10.68
N ALA A 12 -28.07 -22.92 11.80
CA ALA A 12 -27.94 -21.47 11.77
C ALA A 12 -26.61 -21.01 11.14
N ALA A 13 -25.50 -21.66 11.48
CA ALA A 13 -24.20 -21.39 10.87
C ALA A 13 -24.20 -21.68 9.37
N LEU A 14 -24.79 -22.80 8.94
CA LEU A 14 -24.91 -23.15 7.52
C LEU A 14 -25.77 -22.14 6.75
N VAL A 15 -26.90 -21.70 7.32
CA VAL A 15 -27.75 -20.66 6.71
C VAL A 15 -26.99 -19.34 6.61
N ALA A 16 -26.24 -18.96 7.64
CA ALA A 16 -25.41 -17.75 7.60
C ALA A 16 -24.33 -17.84 6.51
N LEU A 17 -23.62 -18.97 6.41
CA LEU A 17 -22.62 -19.20 5.37
C LEU A 17 -23.22 -19.19 3.96
N ALA A 18 -24.38 -19.83 3.78
CA ALA A 18 -25.11 -19.82 2.51
C ALA A 18 -25.58 -18.40 2.14
N GLY A 19 -26.04 -17.62 3.12
CA GLY A 19 -26.40 -16.21 2.93
C GLY A 19 -25.22 -15.35 2.51
N LEU A 20 -24.05 -15.53 3.15
CA LEU A 20 -22.81 -14.83 2.76
C LEU A 20 -22.36 -15.22 1.35
N ALA A 21 -22.44 -16.51 1.00
CA ALA A 21 -22.10 -16.98 -0.34
C ALA A 21 -23.05 -16.42 -1.41
N ALA A 22 -24.37 -16.41 -1.13
CA ALA A 22 -25.37 -15.84 -2.04
C ALA A 22 -25.20 -14.32 -2.20
N TYR A 23 -24.90 -13.60 -1.12
CA TYR A 23 -24.58 -12.17 -1.18
C TYR A 23 -23.34 -11.91 -2.03
N GLY A 24 -22.26 -12.68 -1.82
CA GLY A 24 -21.04 -12.57 -2.62
C GLY A 24 -21.30 -12.84 -4.10
N ALA A 25 -22.05 -13.90 -4.43
CA ALA A 25 -22.43 -14.22 -5.80
C ALA A 25 -23.27 -13.11 -6.46
N GLY A 26 -24.17 -12.47 -5.72
CA GLY A 26 -24.96 -11.33 -6.21
C GLY A 26 -24.16 -10.02 -6.35
N ARG A 27 -23.08 -9.86 -5.57
CA ARG A 27 -22.21 -8.67 -5.59
C ARG A 27 -21.17 -8.73 -6.71
N LEU A 28 -20.76 -9.92 -7.13
CA LEU A 28 -19.72 -10.09 -8.15
C LEU A 28 -20.30 -9.95 -9.57
N PRO A 29 -19.92 -8.91 -10.33
CA PRO A 29 -20.33 -8.81 -11.72
C PRO A 29 -19.60 -9.87 -12.56
N SER A 30 -20.28 -10.36 -13.60
CA SER A 30 -19.68 -11.27 -14.58
C SER A 30 -18.67 -10.57 -15.48
N ALA A 31 -18.88 -9.27 -15.76
CA ALA A 31 -17.97 -8.45 -16.53
C ALA A 31 -16.86 -7.85 -15.66
N PRO A 32 -15.68 -7.54 -16.24
CA PRO A 32 -14.68 -6.71 -15.60
C PRO A 32 -15.24 -5.33 -15.23
N ASP A 33 -14.69 -4.73 -14.18
CA ASP A 33 -15.02 -3.35 -13.83
C ASP A 33 -14.59 -2.40 -14.96
N PRO A 34 -15.36 -1.31 -15.23
CA PRO A 34 -14.94 -0.31 -16.20
C PRO A 34 -13.60 0.30 -15.76
N THR A 35 -12.82 0.81 -16.71
CA THR A 35 -11.53 1.45 -16.41
C THR A 35 -11.67 2.96 -16.35
N VAL A 36 -10.81 3.62 -15.57
CA VAL A 36 -10.69 5.08 -15.54
C VAL A 36 -10.11 5.56 -16.88
N ALA A 37 -10.89 6.35 -17.62
CA ALA A 37 -10.49 6.85 -18.93
C ALA A 37 -9.22 7.71 -18.85
N GLY A 38 -8.29 7.52 -19.80
CA GLY A 38 -7.04 8.27 -19.86
C GLY A 38 -5.97 7.85 -18.84
N VAL A 39 -6.22 6.86 -17.98
CA VAL A 39 -5.23 6.36 -17.02
C VAL A 39 -4.58 5.07 -17.50
N ARG A 40 -3.27 5.11 -17.70
CA ARG A 40 -2.41 3.98 -18.05
C ARG A 40 -1.27 3.93 -17.03
N LEU A 41 -1.20 2.85 -16.28
CA LEU A 41 -0.22 2.64 -15.22
C LEU A 41 0.93 1.79 -15.74
N ARG A 42 2.15 2.10 -15.31
CA ARG A 42 3.34 1.26 -15.46
C ARG A 42 3.99 1.02 -14.10
N LEU A 43 3.97 -0.21 -13.63
CA LEU A 43 4.59 -0.62 -12.37
C LEU A 43 5.96 -1.23 -12.66
N ILE A 44 6.97 -0.84 -11.88
CA ILE A 44 8.36 -1.25 -12.07
C ILE A 44 8.80 -2.13 -10.90
N GLN A 45 9.00 -3.42 -11.19
CA GLN A 45 9.51 -4.41 -10.25
C GLN A 45 10.97 -4.70 -10.59
N PRO A 46 11.95 -3.97 -10.03
CA PRO A 46 13.34 -4.08 -10.44
C PRO A 46 14.07 -5.27 -9.82
N ASN A 47 13.46 -5.96 -8.84
CA ASN A 47 14.03 -7.09 -8.13
C ASN A 47 15.44 -6.81 -7.60
N ILE A 48 15.65 -5.63 -6.99
CA ILE A 48 16.95 -5.24 -6.46
C ILE A 48 17.13 -5.92 -5.09
N PRO A 49 18.24 -6.66 -4.86
CA PRO A 49 18.53 -7.26 -3.56
C PRO A 49 18.55 -6.22 -2.44
N GLN A 50 18.14 -6.61 -1.24
CA GLN A 50 18.05 -5.67 -0.12
C GLN A 50 19.43 -5.08 0.25
N ASP A 51 20.50 -5.88 0.19
CA ASP A 51 21.85 -5.43 0.50
C ASP A 51 22.37 -4.37 -0.49
N ASP A 52 22.03 -4.52 -1.77
CA ASP A 52 22.37 -3.55 -2.81
C ASP A 52 21.72 -2.18 -2.57
N LYS A 53 20.53 -2.16 -1.94
CA LYS A 53 19.83 -0.91 -1.56
C LYS A 53 20.49 -0.18 -0.39
N PHE A 54 21.54 -0.73 0.23
CA PHE A 54 22.25 -0.08 1.32
C PHE A 54 23.61 0.50 0.90
N GLY A 55 24.12 0.14 -0.28
CA GLY A 55 25.35 0.69 -0.84
C GLY A 55 25.12 2.03 -1.54
N SER A 56 25.70 3.12 -1.03
CA SER A 56 25.61 4.45 -1.64
C SER A 56 26.31 4.54 -3.01
N GLU A 57 27.30 3.68 -3.25
CA GLU A 57 27.98 3.46 -4.51
C GLU A 57 27.05 2.92 -5.61
N ASN A 58 25.92 2.31 -5.24
CA ASN A 58 24.95 1.77 -6.20
C ASN A 58 24.01 2.82 -6.78
N ARG A 59 24.12 4.08 -6.36
CA ARG A 59 23.19 5.16 -6.74
C ARG A 59 22.98 5.29 -8.24
N GLU A 60 24.05 5.45 -9.02
CA GLU A 60 23.92 5.65 -10.48
C GLU A 60 23.37 4.40 -11.18
N ARG A 61 23.78 3.23 -10.72
CA ARG A 61 23.32 1.92 -11.21
C ARG A 61 21.83 1.72 -10.94
N ILE A 62 21.37 2.01 -9.73
CA ILE A 62 19.97 1.84 -9.33
C ILE A 62 19.08 2.82 -10.10
N VAL A 63 19.44 4.10 -10.17
CA VAL A 63 18.68 5.08 -10.97
C VAL A 63 18.67 4.68 -12.45
N GLY A 64 19.82 4.27 -12.99
CA GLY A 64 19.91 3.77 -14.36
C GLY A 64 18.98 2.59 -14.62
N LYS A 65 18.96 1.60 -13.73
CA LYS A 65 18.10 0.42 -13.81
C LYS A 65 16.62 0.78 -13.82
N TYR A 66 16.19 1.66 -12.92
CA TYR A 66 14.79 2.11 -12.90
C TYR A 66 14.40 2.84 -14.18
N LEU A 67 15.25 3.72 -14.70
CA LEU A 67 14.99 4.45 -15.94
C LEU A 67 14.94 3.50 -17.15
N GLU A 68 15.86 2.54 -17.23
CA GLU A 68 15.87 1.51 -18.28
C GLU A 68 14.58 0.69 -18.26
N LEU A 69 14.16 0.22 -17.08
CA LEU A 69 12.90 -0.51 -16.92
C LEU A 69 11.69 0.37 -17.26
N SER A 70 11.72 1.63 -16.89
CA SER A 70 10.63 2.57 -17.14
C SER A 70 10.39 2.81 -18.63
N ASP A 71 11.44 2.78 -19.44
CA ASP A 71 11.36 2.93 -20.89
C ASP A 71 11.42 1.61 -21.68
N ARG A 72 11.42 0.47 -20.97
CA ARG A 72 11.44 -0.85 -21.61
C ARG A 72 10.18 -1.06 -22.45
N ALA A 73 10.35 -1.43 -23.71
CA ALA A 73 9.26 -1.85 -24.58
C ALA A 73 8.76 -3.25 -24.16
N LEU A 74 7.44 -3.41 -24.09
CA LEU A 74 6.77 -4.69 -23.80
C LEU A 74 6.20 -5.36 -25.05
N SER A 75 5.87 -4.56 -26.07
CA SER A 75 5.37 -5.01 -27.36
C SER A 75 5.50 -3.88 -28.40
N PRO A 76 5.30 -4.12 -29.71
CA PRO A 76 5.41 -3.08 -30.73
C PRO A 76 4.52 -1.84 -30.50
N ASP A 77 3.40 -2.01 -29.80
CA ASP A 77 2.41 -0.99 -29.43
C ASP A 77 2.56 -0.47 -27.98
N ARG A 78 3.56 -0.97 -27.24
CA ARG A 78 3.90 -0.56 -25.86
C ARG A 78 5.40 -0.36 -25.79
N THR A 79 5.84 0.78 -26.28
CA THR A 79 7.21 1.14 -26.60
C THR A 79 7.98 1.71 -25.42
N GLY A 80 7.34 2.09 -24.32
CA GLY A 80 8.08 2.67 -23.21
C GLY A 80 7.24 3.59 -22.33
N ILE A 81 7.91 4.55 -21.72
CA ILE A 81 7.27 5.55 -20.86
C ILE A 81 6.29 6.43 -21.66
N ALA A 82 6.49 6.55 -22.98
CA ALA A 82 5.65 7.32 -23.89
C ALA A 82 4.17 6.86 -23.90
N ASP A 83 3.90 5.57 -23.69
CA ASP A 83 2.55 4.99 -23.85
C ASP A 83 1.72 4.94 -22.55
N VAL A 84 2.30 5.38 -21.44
CA VAL A 84 1.68 5.35 -20.10
C VAL A 84 1.53 6.74 -19.50
N THR A 85 0.60 6.94 -18.57
CA THR A 85 0.41 8.25 -17.92
C THR A 85 1.07 8.34 -16.56
N HIS A 86 1.12 7.22 -15.83
CA HIS A 86 1.68 7.14 -14.48
C HIS A 86 2.70 6.02 -14.38
N LEU A 87 3.90 6.38 -13.94
CA LEU A 87 4.97 5.47 -13.61
C LEU A 87 4.99 5.26 -12.10
N ILE A 88 5.09 4.01 -11.67
CA ILE A 88 5.06 3.64 -10.26
C ILE A 88 6.33 2.85 -9.96
N TRP A 89 7.09 3.34 -8.98
CA TRP A 89 8.26 2.67 -8.41
C TRP A 89 7.96 2.28 -6.96
N PRO A 90 8.54 1.17 -6.47
CA PRO A 90 8.12 0.55 -5.22
C PRO A 90 8.69 1.28 -3.99
N GLU A 91 8.46 0.71 -2.81
CA GLU A 91 9.00 1.23 -1.55
C GLU A 91 10.53 1.25 -1.55
N SER A 92 11.09 2.33 -0.99
CA SER A 92 12.53 2.54 -0.87
C SER A 92 13.26 2.28 -2.20
N ALA A 93 12.84 2.98 -3.26
CA ALA A 93 13.45 2.86 -4.57
C ALA A 93 14.89 3.38 -4.59
N PHE A 94 15.21 4.34 -3.72
CA PHE A 94 16.51 5.00 -3.67
C PHE A 94 17.29 4.62 -2.40
N PRO A 95 18.59 4.30 -2.50
CA PRO A 95 19.47 4.13 -1.32
C PRO A 95 19.94 5.48 -0.73
N PHE A 96 19.38 6.60 -1.19
CA PHE A 96 19.76 7.96 -0.83
C PHE A 96 18.52 8.86 -0.75
N LEU A 97 18.68 10.08 -0.20
CA LEU A 97 17.63 11.10 -0.16
C LEU A 97 17.49 11.79 -1.52
N ILE A 98 16.49 11.42 -2.31
CA ILE A 98 16.27 12.00 -3.65
C ILE A 98 16.10 13.53 -3.61
N GLN A 99 15.51 14.08 -2.55
CA GLN A 99 15.34 15.52 -2.35
C GLN A 99 16.68 16.28 -2.26
N ARG A 100 17.77 15.59 -1.93
CA ARG A 100 19.12 16.16 -1.81
C ARG A 100 20.04 15.75 -2.94
N ASP A 101 19.45 15.25 -4.02
CA ASP A 101 20.15 14.77 -5.18
C ASP A 101 19.65 15.44 -6.46
N PRO A 102 20.19 16.62 -6.80
CA PRO A 102 19.83 17.31 -8.03
C PRO A 102 20.18 16.53 -9.30
N GLN A 103 21.21 15.67 -9.27
CA GLN A 103 21.68 14.93 -10.43
C GLN A 103 20.71 13.80 -10.79
N ALA A 104 20.32 12.96 -9.82
CA ALA A 104 19.32 11.92 -10.06
C ALA A 104 17.95 12.53 -10.34
N LEU A 105 17.57 13.60 -9.62
CA LEU A 105 16.31 14.29 -9.87
C LEU A 105 16.27 14.89 -11.28
N GLY A 106 17.37 15.48 -11.76
CA GLY A 106 17.50 15.98 -13.12
C GLY A 106 17.39 14.86 -14.16
N ARG A 107 18.03 13.70 -13.93
CA ARG A 107 17.91 12.52 -14.81
C ARG A 107 16.48 11.98 -14.87
N ILE A 108 15.82 11.85 -13.72
CA ILE A 108 14.43 11.41 -13.63
C ILE A 108 13.51 12.42 -14.32
N GLY A 109 13.70 13.71 -14.05
CA GLY A 109 12.93 14.80 -14.64
C GLY A 109 13.08 14.90 -16.15
N ALA A 110 14.27 14.61 -16.70
CA ALA A 110 14.53 14.59 -18.13
C ALA A 110 13.95 13.33 -18.81
N ALA A 111 13.91 12.21 -18.09
CA ALA A 111 13.33 10.96 -18.57
C ALA A 111 11.79 10.91 -18.47
N LEU A 112 11.16 11.86 -17.76
CA LEU A 112 9.71 11.99 -17.63
C LEU A 112 9.15 13.02 -18.62
N PRO A 113 8.51 12.58 -19.72
CA PRO A 113 7.80 13.48 -20.63
C PRO A 113 6.77 14.36 -19.92
N GLU A 114 6.44 15.49 -20.55
CA GLU A 114 5.41 16.41 -20.05
C GLU A 114 4.07 15.70 -19.86
N GLY A 115 3.37 16.04 -18.76
CA GLY A 115 2.08 15.46 -18.39
C GLY A 115 2.15 14.10 -17.70
N LYS A 116 3.32 13.44 -17.65
CA LYS A 116 3.49 12.16 -16.93
C LYS A 116 3.89 12.39 -15.47
N GLN A 117 3.51 11.44 -14.63
CA GLN A 117 3.80 11.46 -13.19
C GLN A 117 4.56 10.21 -12.79
N LEU A 118 5.63 10.37 -11.99
CA LEU A 118 6.25 9.30 -11.24
C LEU A 118 5.72 9.33 -9.80
N ILE A 119 5.29 8.17 -9.30
CA ILE A 119 4.95 7.96 -7.89
C ILE A 119 5.93 6.92 -7.36
N THR A 120 6.72 7.28 -6.34
CA THR A 120 7.84 6.43 -5.91
C THR A 120 8.00 6.42 -4.40
N GLY A 121 8.40 5.28 -3.85
CA GLY A 121 8.80 5.18 -2.45
C GLY A 121 10.24 5.68 -2.24
N ALA A 122 10.47 6.49 -1.22
CA ALA A 122 11.79 7.04 -0.89
C ALA A 122 11.93 7.31 0.61
N ALA A 123 13.16 7.29 1.11
CA ALA A 123 13.46 7.92 2.38
C ALA A 123 13.41 9.44 2.20
N ARG A 124 12.70 10.13 3.09
CA ARG A 124 12.54 11.58 3.13
C ARG A 124 13.18 12.11 4.39
N VAL A 125 13.71 13.32 4.34
CA VAL A 125 14.09 14.08 5.54
C VAL A 125 13.15 15.27 5.69
N ARG A 126 12.74 15.57 6.92
CA ARG A 126 11.94 16.78 7.21
C ARG A 126 12.73 18.02 6.75
N GLU A 127 12.04 18.93 6.08
CA GLU A 127 12.61 20.24 5.78
C GLU A 127 12.77 21.00 7.09
N LEU A 128 13.93 21.63 7.25
CA LEU A 128 14.23 22.47 8.40
C LEU A 128 13.88 23.91 8.07
N PRO A 129 13.51 24.74 9.07
CA PRO A 129 13.36 26.18 8.89
C PRO A 129 14.61 26.82 8.27
N ASP A 130 14.40 27.92 7.54
CA ASP A 130 15.49 28.64 6.88
C ASP A 130 16.59 29.04 7.88
N GLY A 131 17.84 28.70 7.54
CA GLY A 131 19.02 28.98 8.36
C GLY A 131 19.45 27.85 9.31
N GLU A 132 18.62 26.83 9.51
CA GLU A 132 19.00 25.64 10.29
C GLU A 132 19.77 24.62 9.44
N ARG A 133 20.90 24.14 9.98
CA ARG A 133 21.67 23.06 9.35
C ARG A 133 21.12 21.72 9.81
N LEU A 134 20.99 20.78 8.87
CA LEU A 134 20.71 19.39 9.22
C LEU A 134 21.92 18.82 9.98
N THR A 135 21.70 18.46 11.22
CA THR A 135 22.63 17.73 12.08
C THR A 135 22.06 16.33 12.33
N ARG A 136 22.86 15.43 12.92
CA ARG A 136 22.34 14.12 13.34
C ARG A 136 21.27 14.23 14.43
N GLU A 137 21.24 15.32 15.17
CA GLU A 137 20.38 15.51 16.34
C GLU A 137 18.99 16.04 15.96
N ASN A 138 18.88 16.80 14.86
CA ASN A 138 17.60 17.36 14.38
C ASN A 138 17.05 16.65 13.14
N ALA A 139 17.76 15.66 12.60
CA ALA A 139 17.32 14.92 11.43
C ALA A 139 16.14 14.00 11.75
N VAL A 140 15.00 14.30 11.13
CA VAL A 140 13.79 13.48 11.19
C VAL A 140 13.57 12.85 9.83
N PHE A 141 13.63 11.52 9.78
CA PHE A 141 13.47 10.75 8.57
C PHE A 141 12.11 10.08 8.51
N PHE A 142 11.53 10.03 7.32
CA PHE A 142 10.26 9.34 7.03
C PHE A 142 10.45 8.33 5.90
N ASN A 143 9.70 7.23 5.96
CA ASN A 143 9.47 6.35 4.83
C ASN A 143 8.28 6.93 4.08
N SER A 144 8.48 7.38 2.85
CA SER A 144 7.52 8.23 2.17
C SER A 144 7.20 7.76 0.76
N ILE A 145 5.99 8.08 0.30
CA ILE A 145 5.65 8.11 -1.11
C ILE A 145 5.80 9.56 -1.57
N LEU A 146 6.55 9.75 -2.65
CA LEU A 146 6.76 11.05 -3.30
C LEU A 146 6.17 11.01 -4.70
N THR A 147 5.59 12.13 -5.13
CA THR A 147 5.15 12.33 -6.51
C THR A 147 6.12 13.29 -7.21
N ILE A 148 6.51 12.96 -8.43
CA ILE A 148 7.49 13.70 -9.22
C ILE A 148 6.95 13.88 -10.64
N GLY A 149 6.77 15.13 -11.05
CA GLY A 149 6.38 15.47 -12.42
C GLY A 149 7.57 15.79 -13.33
N ALA A 150 7.27 16.14 -14.58
CA ALA A 150 8.25 16.57 -15.56
C ALA A 150 9.19 17.67 -15.03
N GLY A 151 10.48 17.58 -15.38
CA GLY A 151 11.52 18.47 -14.87
C GLY A 151 11.91 18.23 -13.41
N GLY A 152 11.47 17.13 -12.79
CA GLY A 152 11.86 16.74 -11.44
C GLY A 152 11.14 17.51 -10.33
N ARG A 153 9.96 18.08 -10.62
CA ARG A 153 9.20 18.83 -9.62
C ARG A 153 8.44 17.89 -8.70
N PHE A 154 8.63 18.04 -7.39
CA PHE A 154 7.84 17.32 -6.39
C PHE A 154 6.40 17.83 -6.34
N GLY A 155 5.44 16.92 -6.17
CA GLY A 155 4.04 17.22 -5.88
C GLY A 155 3.66 16.79 -4.45
N ASP A 156 2.44 16.28 -4.29
CA ASP A 156 1.96 15.73 -3.02
C ASP A 156 2.84 14.56 -2.54
N LEU A 157 2.87 14.37 -1.22
CA LEU A 157 3.64 13.31 -0.55
C LEU A 157 2.82 12.65 0.56
N TYR A 158 3.21 11.43 0.92
CA TYR A 158 2.64 10.66 2.02
C TYR A 158 3.78 10.11 2.88
N ASP A 159 3.73 10.33 4.19
CA ASP A 159 4.67 9.76 5.16
C ASP A 159 3.99 8.57 5.88
N LYS A 160 4.68 7.43 5.94
CA LYS A 160 4.19 6.18 6.55
C LYS A 160 3.75 6.39 7.99
N VAL A 161 2.53 5.97 8.33
CA VAL A 161 1.94 6.15 9.66
C VAL A 161 2.15 4.93 10.54
N HIS A 162 1.89 3.71 10.04
CA HIS A 162 2.11 2.49 10.80
C HIS A 162 3.48 1.89 10.47
N LEU A 163 4.44 2.16 11.36
CA LEU A 163 5.78 1.60 11.27
C LEU A 163 5.80 0.13 11.68
N VAL A 164 6.69 -0.64 11.05
CA VAL A 164 6.94 -2.04 11.42
C VAL A 164 7.76 -2.10 12.71
N PRO A 165 7.26 -2.73 13.79
CA PRO A 165 8.02 -2.91 15.01
C PRO A 165 9.30 -3.71 14.76
N PHE A 166 10.40 -3.31 15.41
CA PHE A 166 11.76 -3.88 15.28
C PHE A 166 12.43 -3.68 13.91
N GLY A 167 11.65 -3.45 12.85
CA GLY A 167 12.14 -3.10 11.51
C GLY A 167 12.50 -1.62 11.39
N GLU A 168 11.51 -0.76 11.61
CA GLU A 168 11.58 0.69 11.36
C GLU A 168 11.72 1.53 12.63
N TYR A 169 11.34 0.96 13.78
CA TYR A 169 11.55 1.53 15.11
C TYR A 169 11.76 0.42 16.15
N LEU A 170 12.34 0.76 17.30
CA LEU A 170 12.44 -0.14 18.44
C LEU A 170 11.33 0.22 19.45
N PRO A 171 10.56 -0.75 19.98
CA PRO A 171 9.50 -0.46 20.93
C PRO A 171 10.03 0.23 22.20
N GLY A 172 9.46 1.37 22.55
CA GLY A 172 9.92 2.27 23.62
C GLY A 172 10.37 1.60 24.93
N PRO A 173 9.57 0.73 25.59
CA PRO A 173 9.97 0.13 26.88
C PRO A 173 11.16 -0.83 26.77
N LEU A 174 11.54 -1.23 25.55
CA LEU A 174 12.64 -2.15 25.30
C LEU A 174 13.77 -1.50 24.50
N ASP A 175 13.62 -0.28 23.96
CA ASP A 175 14.60 0.35 23.07
C ASP A 175 16.02 0.40 23.67
N ALA A 176 16.14 0.93 24.90
CA ALA A 176 17.43 1.02 25.60
C ALA A 176 18.05 -0.37 25.88
N LEU A 177 17.22 -1.35 26.25
CA LEU A 177 17.66 -2.72 26.54
C LEU A 177 18.09 -3.45 25.26
N LEU A 178 17.31 -3.35 24.18
CA LEU A 178 17.59 -3.99 22.89
C LEU A 178 18.85 -3.41 22.26
N ARG A 179 19.05 -2.08 22.35
CA ARG A 179 20.31 -1.44 21.92
C ARG A 179 21.51 -1.88 22.75
N ALA A 180 21.34 -2.02 24.08
CA ALA A 180 22.40 -2.53 24.96
C ALA A 180 22.76 -3.99 24.66
N LEU A 181 21.80 -4.79 24.18
CA LEU A 181 22.00 -6.16 23.70
C LEU A 181 22.53 -6.26 22.26
N GLY A 182 22.83 -5.13 21.61
CA GLY A 182 23.39 -5.08 20.26
C GLY A 182 22.38 -5.21 19.12
N LEU A 183 21.07 -5.24 19.42
CA LEU A 183 20.03 -5.26 18.39
C LEU A 183 19.89 -3.87 17.77
N ARG A 184 20.14 -3.78 16.46
CA ARG A 184 19.95 -2.58 15.66
C ARG A 184 18.73 -2.76 14.75
N GLN A 185 18.15 -1.65 14.35
CA GLN A 185 17.05 -1.61 13.40
C GLN A 185 17.52 -2.13 12.04
N PHE A 186 16.62 -2.75 11.27
CA PHE A 186 16.96 -3.30 9.96
C PHE A 186 17.12 -2.22 8.87
N VAL A 187 16.72 -0.97 9.15
CA VAL A 187 16.91 0.18 8.26
C VAL A 187 18.25 0.88 8.52
N SER A 188 18.94 1.29 7.45
CA SER A 188 20.27 1.96 7.52
C SER A 188 20.24 3.40 8.03
N ILE A 189 19.08 3.91 8.44
CA ILE A 189 18.95 5.28 8.94
C ILE A 189 19.30 5.29 10.43
N PRO A 190 20.37 6.01 10.84
CA PRO A 190 20.71 6.15 12.25
C PRO A 190 19.53 6.76 13.02
N GLY A 191 18.92 5.98 13.93
CA GLY A 191 17.76 6.40 14.72
C GLY A 191 16.42 5.85 14.24
N GLY A 192 16.32 5.46 12.97
CA GLY A 192 15.10 4.90 12.37
C GLY A 192 14.20 5.89 11.67
N PHE A 193 13.02 5.41 11.30
CA PHE A 193 11.98 6.25 10.73
C PHE A 193 11.08 6.82 11.84
N THR A 194 10.58 8.03 11.58
CA THR A 194 9.53 8.65 12.36
C THR A 194 8.19 8.35 11.69
N ALA A 195 7.17 8.07 12.50
CA ALA A 195 5.82 7.87 11.99
C ALA A 195 5.24 9.20 11.50
N GLY A 196 4.54 9.16 10.37
CA GLY A 196 3.68 10.25 9.93
C GLY A 196 2.54 10.48 10.91
N ASP A 197 2.02 11.71 10.93
CA ASP A 197 0.86 12.06 11.75
C ASP A 197 -0.42 11.47 11.14
N ARG A 198 -1.07 10.55 11.87
CA ARG A 198 -2.34 9.94 11.47
C ARG A 198 -3.46 10.97 11.33
N ALA A 199 -3.50 11.98 12.20
CA ALA A 199 -4.52 13.02 12.14
C ALA A 199 -4.29 13.97 10.95
N GLY A 200 -3.02 14.19 10.60
CA GLY A 200 -2.60 14.94 9.43
C GLY A 200 -2.54 14.14 8.13
N GLN A 201 -2.90 12.85 8.12
CA GLN A 201 -2.85 12.01 6.93
C GLN A 201 -3.83 12.50 5.86
N ARG A 202 -3.35 12.61 4.63
CA ARG A 202 -4.14 13.12 3.49
C ARG A 202 -4.23 12.10 2.38
N ILE A 203 -5.30 12.22 1.60
CA ILE A 203 -5.43 11.60 0.29
C ILE A 203 -4.46 12.30 -0.66
N LEU A 204 -3.62 11.55 -1.39
CA LEU A 204 -2.69 12.15 -2.34
C LEU A 204 -3.43 12.62 -3.59
N ASN A 205 -3.08 13.80 -4.07
CA ASN A 205 -3.52 14.31 -5.36
C ASN A 205 -2.37 14.20 -6.36
N VAL A 206 -2.53 13.31 -7.34
CA VAL A 206 -1.58 13.12 -8.44
C VAL A 206 -2.22 13.63 -9.72
N PRO A 207 -1.60 14.57 -10.46
CA PRO A 207 -2.19 15.10 -11.69
C PRO A 207 -2.54 13.99 -12.69
N GLY A 208 -3.81 13.94 -13.11
CA GLY A 208 -4.30 12.93 -14.05
C GLY A 208 -4.71 11.60 -13.42
N LEU A 209 -4.59 11.45 -12.09
CA LEU A 209 -5.07 10.29 -11.34
C LEU A 209 -6.26 10.67 -10.45
N PRO A 210 -7.23 9.76 -10.23
CA PRO A 210 -8.18 9.93 -9.13
C PRO A 210 -7.47 10.07 -7.78
N PRO A 211 -8.10 10.71 -6.77
CA PRO A 211 -7.47 10.88 -5.45
C PRO A 211 -7.04 9.53 -4.85
N VAL A 212 -5.84 9.46 -4.28
CA VAL A 212 -5.18 8.20 -3.91
C VAL A 212 -5.18 7.97 -2.40
N ALA A 213 -5.74 6.84 -1.96
CA ALA A 213 -5.50 6.32 -0.62
C ALA A 213 -4.12 5.63 -0.58
N ALA A 214 -3.13 6.33 -0.08
CA ALA A 214 -1.74 5.89 -0.07
C ALA A 214 -1.45 5.02 1.17
N THR A 215 -0.73 3.91 0.94
CA THR A 215 -0.25 3.00 1.99
C THR A 215 1.15 2.54 1.64
N ILE A 216 1.99 2.31 2.65
CA ILE A 216 3.33 1.76 2.46
C ILE A 216 3.42 0.40 3.14
N CYS A 217 3.74 -0.62 2.36
CA CYS A 217 4.07 -1.96 2.83
C CYS A 217 2.99 -2.50 3.79
N TYR A 218 3.40 -2.81 5.01
CA TYR A 218 2.61 -3.32 6.13
C TYR A 218 1.30 -2.57 6.39
N GLU A 219 1.18 -1.29 6.01
CA GLU A 219 -0.06 -0.53 6.19
C GLU A 219 -1.26 -1.13 5.45
N ALA A 220 -1.03 -1.85 4.35
CA ALA A 220 -2.09 -2.45 3.55
C ALA A 220 -2.72 -3.71 4.16
N ILE A 221 -2.35 -4.11 5.38
CA ILE A 221 -3.00 -5.23 6.08
C ILE A 221 -4.01 -4.78 7.15
N PHE A 222 -4.05 -3.49 7.47
CA PHE A 222 -4.84 -2.99 8.59
C PHE A 222 -6.27 -2.58 8.18
N PRO A 223 -7.31 -3.24 8.72
CA PRO A 223 -8.69 -2.79 8.58
C PRO A 223 -8.95 -1.42 9.19
N GLY A 224 -9.76 -0.63 8.49
CA GLY A 224 -10.14 0.73 8.91
C GLY A 224 -9.01 1.77 8.87
N ALA A 225 -7.79 1.37 8.47
CA ALA A 225 -6.62 2.26 8.47
C ALA A 225 -6.23 2.78 7.08
N ILE A 226 -6.85 2.26 6.02
CA ILE A 226 -6.51 2.59 4.62
C ILE A 226 -6.86 4.04 4.29
N LEU A 227 -8.02 4.51 4.75
CA LEU A 227 -8.46 5.89 4.59
C LEU A 227 -8.00 6.74 5.76
N PRO A 228 -7.68 8.03 5.56
CA PRO A 228 -7.46 8.94 6.68
C PRO A 228 -8.73 9.04 7.54
N PRO A 229 -8.60 9.49 8.81
CA PRO A 229 -9.77 9.85 9.61
C PRO A 229 -10.64 10.88 8.89
N ASP A 230 -11.94 10.87 9.16
CA ASP A 230 -12.83 11.89 8.62
C ASP A 230 -12.34 13.29 9.05
N PRO A 231 -12.36 14.27 8.14
CA PRO A 231 -11.88 15.60 8.44
C PRO A 231 -12.77 16.24 9.52
N ALA A 232 -12.17 17.07 10.37
CA ALA A 232 -12.90 17.82 11.39
C ALA A 232 -13.90 18.80 10.76
N GLU A 233 -13.60 19.31 9.57
CA GLU A 233 -14.44 20.23 8.79
C GLU A 233 -14.42 19.86 7.31
N GLY A 234 -15.59 19.97 6.64
CA GLY A 234 -15.75 19.65 5.22
C GLY A 234 -16.18 18.20 4.94
N ALA A 235 -16.47 17.91 3.67
CA ALA A 235 -16.81 16.55 3.24
C ALA A 235 -15.55 15.70 3.05
N PRO A 236 -15.57 14.41 3.43
CA PRO A 236 -14.45 13.51 3.18
C PRO A 236 -14.14 13.40 1.69
N VAL A 237 -12.86 13.51 1.31
CA VAL A 237 -12.42 13.22 -0.05
C VAL A 237 -12.56 11.72 -0.28
N VAL A 238 -13.34 11.34 -1.29
CA VAL A 238 -13.52 9.92 -1.63
C VAL A 238 -12.45 9.51 -2.63
N PRO A 239 -11.50 8.64 -2.26
CA PRO A 239 -10.45 8.20 -3.16
C PRO A 239 -10.99 7.36 -4.31
N GLY A 240 -10.25 7.36 -5.42
CA GLY A 240 -10.51 6.51 -6.58
C GLY A 240 -9.76 5.19 -6.58
N LEU A 241 -8.70 5.07 -5.77
CA LEU A 241 -7.86 3.87 -5.66
C LEU A 241 -7.08 3.82 -4.35
N ILE A 242 -6.62 2.62 -4.01
CA ILE A 242 -5.58 2.37 -3.02
C ILE A 242 -4.26 2.20 -3.77
N LEU A 243 -3.22 2.94 -3.37
CA LEU A 243 -1.85 2.71 -3.81
C LEU A 243 -1.07 2.08 -2.66
N ASN A 244 -0.41 0.96 -2.92
CA ASN A 244 0.48 0.31 -1.98
C ASN A 244 1.88 0.15 -2.59
N LEU A 245 2.85 0.89 -2.03
CA LEU A 245 4.26 0.70 -2.39
C LEU A 245 4.92 -0.16 -1.33
N THR A 246 5.60 -1.23 -1.72
CA THR A 246 6.14 -2.20 -0.77
C THR A 246 7.50 -2.78 -1.20
N ASN A 247 8.24 -3.28 -0.23
CA ASN A 247 9.46 -4.03 -0.45
C ASN A 247 9.39 -5.36 0.30
N ASP A 248 8.88 -6.41 -0.33
CA ASP A 248 8.78 -7.75 0.28
C ASP A 248 10.12 -8.52 0.28
N ALA A 249 11.24 -7.90 -0.12
CA ALA A 249 12.55 -8.57 -0.15
C ALA A 249 12.96 -9.14 1.22
N TRP A 250 12.49 -8.53 2.31
CA TRP A 250 12.73 -8.96 3.69
C TRP A 250 12.22 -10.38 4.00
N PHE A 251 11.18 -10.84 3.29
CA PHE A 251 10.57 -12.13 3.55
C PHE A 251 11.12 -13.25 2.66
N GLY A 252 11.85 -12.92 1.57
CA GLY A 252 12.27 -13.89 0.56
C GLY A 252 11.11 -14.65 -0.09
N ASP A 253 11.40 -15.79 -0.72
CA ASP A 253 10.36 -16.69 -1.26
C ASP A 253 9.78 -17.59 -0.15
N THR A 254 8.93 -16.97 0.68
CA THR A 254 8.20 -17.64 1.77
C THR A 254 6.69 -17.42 1.60
N PRO A 255 5.83 -18.01 2.46
CA PRO A 255 4.41 -17.68 2.45
C PRO A 255 4.11 -16.20 2.77
N GLY A 256 5.03 -15.48 3.41
CA GLY A 256 4.85 -14.10 3.88
C GLY A 256 4.35 -13.12 2.80
N PRO A 257 5.08 -12.93 1.68
CA PRO A 257 4.65 -12.03 0.61
C PRO A 257 3.30 -12.40 -0.01
N ARG A 258 2.99 -13.70 -0.04
CA ARG A 258 1.72 -14.22 -0.58
C ARG A 258 0.55 -13.89 0.35
N GLN A 259 0.75 -14.04 1.65
CA GLN A 259 -0.22 -13.65 2.68
C GLN A 259 -0.39 -12.14 2.72
N HIS A 260 0.71 -11.38 2.66
CA HIS A 260 0.69 -9.92 2.59
C HIS A 260 -0.15 -9.44 1.40
N PHE A 261 0.12 -9.95 0.18
CA PHE A 261 -0.68 -9.63 -0.99
C PHE A 261 -2.16 -10.03 -0.85
N ALA A 262 -2.44 -11.21 -0.30
CA ALA A 262 -3.81 -11.65 -0.08
C ALA A 262 -4.57 -10.72 0.89
N GLN A 263 -3.93 -10.26 1.96
CA GLN A 263 -4.53 -9.30 2.90
C GLN A 263 -4.74 -7.92 2.27
N SER A 264 -3.80 -7.44 1.46
CA SER A 264 -3.98 -6.18 0.72
C SER A 264 -5.17 -6.25 -0.24
N ARG A 265 -5.41 -7.39 -0.90
CA ARG A 265 -6.59 -7.58 -1.76
C ARG A 265 -7.91 -7.46 -0.99
N LEU A 266 -7.95 -7.87 0.28
CA LEU A 266 -9.16 -7.69 1.10
C LEU A 266 -9.49 -6.21 1.30
N ARG A 267 -8.48 -5.33 1.38
CA ARG A 267 -8.69 -3.89 1.49
C ARG A 267 -9.44 -3.32 0.27
N ALA A 268 -9.12 -3.82 -0.92
CA ALA A 268 -9.82 -3.44 -2.15
C ALA A 268 -11.32 -3.79 -2.07
N VAL A 269 -11.63 -5.00 -1.59
CA VAL A 269 -13.01 -5.49 -1.43
C VAL A 269 -13.77 -4.67 -0.38
N GLU A 270 -13.12 -4.41 0.75
CA GLU A 270 -13.66 -3.70 1.90
C GLU A 270 -13.94 -2.24 1.61
N GLU A 271 -13.00 -1.53 0.99
CA GLU A 271 -13.19 -0.11 0.68
C GLU A 271 -13.96 0.10 -0.63
N GLY A 272 -14.11 -0.94 -1.46
CA GLY A 272 -14.70 -0.83 -2.79
C GLY A 272 -13.83 -0.01 -3.74
N LEU A 273 -12.51 -0.08 -3.54
CA LEU A 273 -11.50 0.65 -4.29
C LEU A 273 -10.60 -0.34 -5.04
N PRO A 274 -10.18 -0.06 -6.28
CA PRO A 274 -9.11 -0.80 -6.91
C PRO A 274 -7.81 -0.64 -6.10
N LEU A 275 -6.98 -1.68 -6.08
CA LEU A 275 -5.66 -1.67 -5.48
C LEU A 275 -4.59 -1.71 -6.57
N VAL A 276 -3.70 -0.73 -6.55
CA VAL A 276 -2.46 -0.72 -7.31
C VAL A 276 -1.33 -0.99 -6.32
N ARG A 277 -0.71 -2.16 -6.42
CA ARG A 277 0.40 -2.59 -5.56
C ARG A 277 1.66 -2.73 -6.39
N ASP A 278 2.71 -1.99 -6.03
CA ASP A 278 4.01 -2.08 -6.67
C ASP A 278 5.09 -2.49 -5.66
N ALA A 279 5.83 -3.54 -5.99
CA ALA A 279 6.77 -4.20 -5.10
C ALA A 279 8.17 -4.28 -5.70
N ASN A 280 9.21 -4.16 -4.87
CA ASN A 280 10.59 -4.30 -5.34
C ASN A 280 10.89 -5.72 -5.88
N SER A 281 10.75 -6.72 -5.03
CA SER A 281 10.87 -8.15 -5.38
C SER A 281 9.61 -8.93 -5.01
N GLY A 282 8.59 -8.26 -4.47
CA GLY A 282 7.31 -8.82 -4.05
C GLY A 282 6.38 -9.18 -5.20
N ILE A 283 5.10 -9.40 -4.89
CA ILE A 283 4.06 -9.50 -5.92
C ILE A 283 3.57 -8.09 -6.23
N SER A 284 3.84 -7.61 -7.44
CA SER A 284 3.24 -6.38 -7.99
C SER A 284 1.97 -6.73 -8.74
N ALA A 285 0.89 -5.96 -8.55
CA ALA A 285 -0.39 -6.25 -9.16
C ALA A 285 -1.32 -5.04 -9.24
N VAL A 286 -2.22 -5.09 -10.23
CA VAL A 286 -3.43 -4.28 -10.27
C VAL A 286 -4.62 -5.17 -9.99
N VAL A 287 -5.42 -4.77 -9.00
CA VAL A 287 -6.56 -5.50 -8.46
C VAL A 287 -7.77 -4.59 -8.51
N ASP A 288 -8.92 -5.10 -8.94
CA ASP A 288 -10.14 -4.31 -8.99
C ASP A 288 -10.83 -4.19 -7.61
N ALA A 289 -11.92 -3.42 -7.56
CA ALA A 289 -12.68 -3.18 -6.33
C ALA A 289 -13.44 -4.42 -5.80
N HIS A 290 -13.44 -5.51 -6.56
CA HIS A 290 -13.96 -6.81 -6.17
C HIS A 290 -12.86 -7.77 -5.69
N GLY A 291 -11.61 -7.31 -5.67
CA GLY A 291 -10.46 -8.11 -5.27
C GLY A 291 -9.95 -9.06 -6.36
N ARG A 292 -10.45 -8.96 -7.61
CA ARG A 292 -9.96 -9.77 -8.74
C ARG A 292 -8.62 -9.21 -9.22
N VAL A 293 -7.64 -10.08 -9.44
CA VAL A 293 -6.34 -9.68 -9.98
C VAL A 293 -6.50 -9.48 -11.49
N ILE A 294 -6.26 -8.25 -11.95
CA ILE A 294 -6.39 -7.87 -13.36
C ILE A 294 -5.08 -8.10 -14.10
N ALA A 295 -3.96 -7.76 -13.46
CA ALA A 295 -2.62 -7.95 -13.99
C ALA A 295 -1.63 -8.10 -12.82
N SER A 296 -0.58 -8.90 -12.99
CA SER A 296 0.43 -9.09 -11.95
C SER A 296 1.80 -9.50 -12.48
N LEU A 297 2.82 -9.22 -11.66
CA LEU A 297 4.15 -9.81 -11.75
C LEU A 297 4.36 -10.74 -10.54
N PRO A 298 4.90 -11.95 -10.74
CA PRO A 298 5.17 -12.87 -9.65
C PRO A 298 6.31 -12.39 -8.74
N LEU A 299 6.40 -13.03 -7.58
CA LEU A 299 7.46 -12.83 -6.59
C LEU A 299 8.84 -13.14 -7.18
N GLY A 300 9.83 -12.32 -6.87
CA GLY A 300 11.25 -12.59 -7.10
C GLY A 300 11.73 -12.45 -8.54
N ILE A 301 10.93 -11.86 -9.43
CA ILE A 301 11.31 -11.62 -10.82
C ILE A 301 11.52 -10.12 -11.09
N GLU A 302 12.42 -9.78 -12.00
CA GLU A 302 12.44 -8.43 -12.56
C GLU A 302 11.36 -8.31 -13.65
N GLY A 303 10.61 -7.21 -13.66
CA GLY A 303 9.58 -7.01 -14.67
C GLY A 303 9.00 -5.60 -14.71
N VAL A 304 8.23 -5.36 -15.75
CA VAL A 304 7.46 -4.15 -15.99
C VAL A 304 6.02 -4.56 -16.27
N LEU A 305 5.06 -3.91 -15.61
CA LEU A 305 3.64 -4.23 -15.74
C LEU A 305 2.85 -3.01 -16.18
N ASP A 306 2.35 -3.06 -17.41
CA ASP A 306 1.42 -2.07 -17.93
C ASP A 306 -0.03 -2.51 -17.71
N ALA A 307 -0.85 -1.64 -17.12
CA ALA A 307 -2.25 -1.92 -16.87
C ALA A 307 -3.11 -0.65 -16.91
N SER A 308 -4.37 -0.80 -17.32
CA SER A 308 -5.40 0.21 -17.10
C SER A 308 -5.83 0.21 -15.64
N LEU A 309 -6.22 1.37 -15.11
CA LEU A 309 -6.76 1.48 -13.75
C LEU A 309 -8.26 1.08 -13.75
N PRO A 310 -8.68 0.03 -13.03
CA PRO A 310 -10.10 -0.25 -12.83
C PRO A 310 -10.78 0.90 -12.06
N ALA A 311 -12.07 1.12 -12.26
CA ALA A 311 -12.83 2.10 -11.53
C ALA A 311 -13.21 1.58 -10.13
N ARG A 312 -13.37 2.50 -9.18
CA ARG A 312 -13.97 2.18 -7.88
C ARG A 312 -15.45 1.83 -8.00
N LEU A 313 -15.97 1.16 -6.97
CA LEU A 313 -17.40 0.97 -6.82
C LEU A 313 -18.11 2.30 -6.53
N PRO A 314 -19.35 2.48 -7.04
CA PRO A 314 -20.19 3.59 -6.64
C PRO A 314 -20.64 3.43 -5.18
N GLY A 315 -20.67 4.53 -4.45
CA GLY A 315 -21.06 4.55 -3.04
C GLY A 315 -20.00 3.96 -2.10
N ARG A 316 -20.44 3.57 -0.89
CA ARG A 316 -19.63 2.87 0.11
C ARG A 316 -20.08 1.42 0.20
N THR A 317 -19.14 0.51 0.42
CA THR A 317 -19.51 -0.88 0.74
C THR A 317 -20.13 -0.94 2.14
N LEU A 318 -20.73 -2.09 2.50
CA LEU A 318 -21.21 -2.32 3.87
C LEU A 318 -20.06 -2.23 4.89
N TYR A 319 -18.88 -2.75 4.55
CA TYR A 319 -17.72 -2.68 5.44
C TYR A 319 -17.23 -1.24 5.58
N ALA A 320 -17.06 -0.52 4.48
CA ALA A 320 -16.66 0.88 4.53
C ALA A 320 -17.66 1.75 5.32
N ALA A 321 -18.95 1.38 5.36
CA ALA A 321 -19.97 2.11 6.11
C ALA A 321 -20.03 1.76 7.62
N PHE A 322 -19.85 0.49 7.97
CA PHE A 322 -20.11 0.00 9.34
C PHE A 322 -18.87 -0.57 10.06
N GLY A 323 -17.75 -0.73 9.35
CA GLY A 323 -16.55 -1.39 9.85
C GLY A 323 -16.86 -2.77 10.44
N ASP A 324 -16.29 -3.03 11.62
CA ASP A 324 -16.45 -4.31 12.32
C ASP A 324 -17.75 -4.41 13.14
N LEU A 325 -18.61 -3.38 13.14
CA LEU A 325 -19.85 -3.37 13.92
C LEU A 325 -20.77 -4.59 13.63
N PRO A 326 -21.03 -4.99 12.37
CA PRO A 326 -21.88 -6.14 12.10
C PRO A 326 -21.28 -7.45 12.64
N PHE A 327 -19.95 -7.59 12.59
CA PHE A 327 -19.25 -8.75 13.13
C PHE A 327 -19.33 -8.78 14.66
N GLY A 328 -19.08 -7.65 15.32
CA GLY A 328 -19.22 -7.50 16.77
C GLY A 328 -20.64 -7.79 17.26
N ALA A 329 -21.65 -7.27 16.57
CA ALA A 329 -23.06 -7.56 16.87
C ALA A 329 -23.39 -9.05 16.74
N GLY A 330 -22.85 -9.72 15.70
CA GLY A 330 -22.96 -11.17 15.52
C GLY A 330 -22.35 -11.96 16.68
N LEU A 331 -21.15 -11.59 17.13
CA LEU A 331 -20.49 -12.24 18.26
C LEU A 331 -21.29 -12.07 19.57
N ILE A 332 -21.79 -10.86 19.84
CA ILE A 332 -22.65 -10.60 21.00
C ILE A 332 -23.93 -11.44 20.92
N GLY A 333 -24.57 -11.50 19.75
CA GLY A 333 -25.74 -12.34 19.51
C GLY A 333 -25.48 -13.82 19.83
N CYS A 334 -24.37 -14.37 19.31
CA CYS A 334 -23.93 -15.73 19.59
C CYS A 334 -23.71 -15.98 21.10
N LEU A 335 -23.08 -15.04 21.80
CA LEU A 335 -22.86 -15.11 23.24
C LEU A 335 -24.17 -15.12 24.02
N LEU A 336 -25.10 -14.21 23.70
CA LEU A 336 -26.41 -14.13 24.36
C LEU A 336 -27.22 -15.41 24.15
N ILE A 337 -27.19 -15.98 22.94
CA ILE A 337 -27.83 -17.27 22.63
C ILE A 337 -27.22 -18.39 23.47
N ALA A 338 -25.89 -18.44 23.59
CA ALA A 338 -25.19 -19.44 24.40
C ALA A 338 -25.55 -19.33 25.90
N LEU A 339 -25.60 -18.10 26.43
CA LEU A 339 -25.99 -17.83 27.82
C LEU A 339 -27.45 -18.21 28.10
N ALA A 340 -28.37 -17.89 27.20
CA ALA A 340 -29.77 -18.28 27.31
C ALA A 340 -29.94 -19.81 27.26
N ALA A 341 -29.19 -20.50 26.39
CA ALA A 341 -29.21 -21.95 26.32
C ALA A 341 -28.66 -22.62 27.59
N ARG A 342 -27.66 -22.02 28.25
CA ARG A 342 -27.12 -22.50 29.54
C ARG A 342 -28.13 -22.35 30.67
N ARG A 343 -28.81 -21.20 30.77
CA ARG A 343 -29.84 -20.94 31.80
C ARG A 343 -31.06 -21.87 31.69
N ARG A 344 -31.36 -22.39 30.51
CA ARG A 344 -32.44 -23.39 30.30
C ARG A 344 -32.03 -24.82 30.69
N ARG A 345 -30.74 -25.06 30.96
CA ARG A 345 -30.22 -26.37 31.37
C ARG A 345 -29.94 -26.46 32.88
N THR A 346 -29.74 -25.33 33.55
CA THR A 346 -29.69 -25.18 35.01
C THR A 346 -31.08 -25.02 35.56
#